data_AF-A0A7Y3XQ79-F1
#
_entry.id   AF-A0A7Y3XQ79-F1
#
_cell.length_a   1.000
_cell.length_b   1.000
_cell.length_c   1.000
_cell.angle_alpha   90.00
_cell.angle_beta   90.00
_cell.angle_gamma   90.00
#
_symmetry.space_group_name_H-M   'P 1'
#
loop_
_entity.id
_entity.type
_entity.pdbx_description
1 polymer ?
#
loop_
_entity_poly.entity_id
_entity_poly.type
_entity_poly.pdbx_seq_one_letter_code
_entity_poly.pdbx_strand_id
1 'polypeptide(L)' 'MMDNNEKEPEQALAAMSRATCKAWKQAAEQHLKVPIWKDGRIIRVDPRVYAQQLDPLNPLSAALLEGE' A
#
# COMPACT_ATOMS: atom_id res chain seq x y z
N MET A 1 22.73 -13.89 20.33
CA MET A 1 23.06 -12.83 19.34
C MET A 1 22.16 -13.12 18.16
N MET A 2 21.12 -12.32 17.93
CA MET A 2 20.20 -12.56 16.81
C MET A 2 20.85 -12.05 15.53
N ASP A 3 20.89 -12.90 14.52
CA ASP A 3 21.54 -12.66 13.23
C ASP A 3 20.98 -11.38 12.58
N ASN A 4 21.86 -10.45 12.26
CA ASN A 4 21.51 -9.16 11.64
C ASN A 4 20.82 -9.29 10.27
N ASN A 5 20.75 -10.50 9.72
CA ASN A 5 20.21 -10.80 8.40
C ASN A 5 18.67 -10.85 8.35
N GLU A 6 18.00 -11.08 9.48
CA GLU A 6 16.52 -11.18 9.53
C GLU A 6 15.81 -9.82 9.67
N LYS A 7 16.51 -8.76 10.08
CA LYS A 7 15.94 -7.42 10.27
C LYS A 7 15.88 -6.56 9.00
N GLU A 8 16.73 -6.83 8.01
CA GLU A 8 16.72 -6.12 6.72
C GLU A 8 15.41 -6.27 5.93
N PRO A 9 14.80 -7.47 5.79
CA PRO A 9 13.56 -7.62 5.03
C PRO A 9 12.38 -6.89 5.69
N GLU A 10 12.30 -6.85 7.02
CA GLU A 10 11.25 -6.12 7.74
C GLU A 10 11.36 -4.61 7.53
N GLN A 11 12.57 -4.06 7.56
CA GLN A 11 12.81 -2.64 7.31
C GLN A 11 12.53 -2.26 5.85
N ALA A 12 12.92 -3.11 4.90
CA ALA A 12 12.62 -2.93 3.49
C ALA A 12 11.11 -2.96 3.23
N LEU A 13 10.40 -3.91 3.84
CA LEU A 13 8.94 -4.01 3.75
C LEU A 13 8.26 -2.77 4.33
N ALA A 14 8.70 -2.29 5.50
CA ALA A 14 8.19 -1.07 6.11
C ALA A 14 8.46 0.17 5.23
N ALA A 15 9.64 0.27 4.61
CA ALA A 15 9.96 1.36 3.69
C ALA A 15 9.08 1.33 2.43
N MET A 16 8.87 0.16 1.82
CA MET A 16 7.99 -0.02 0.68
C MET A 16 6.53 0.30 1.03
N SER A 17 6.07 -0.11 2.20
CA SER A 17 4.73 0.20 2.72
C SER A 17 4.51 1.71 2.82
N ARG A 18 5.45 2.45 3.44
CA ARG A 18 5.40 3.92 3.53
C ARG A 18 5.41 4.60 2.17
N ALA A 19 6.28 4.16 1.26
CA ALA A 19 6.38 4.72 -0.09
C ALA A 19 5.06 4.50 -0.87
N THR A 20 4.47 3.31 -0.74
CA THR A 20 3.19 2.97 -1.37
C THR A 20 2.06 3.84 -0.82
N CYS A 21 1.96 3.99 0.51
CA CYS A 21 0.97 4.85 1.15
C CYS A 21 1.07 6.30 0.64
N LYS A 22 2.29 6.85 0.56
CA LYS A 22 2.52 8.20 0.04
C LYS A 22 2.09 8.35 -1.43
N ALA A 23 2.43 7.38 -2.29
CA ALA A 23 2.05 7.40 -3.70
C ALA A 23 0.52 7.35 -3.88
N TRP A 24 -0.18 6.58 -3.06
CA TRP A 24 -1.64 6.50 -3.06
C TRP A 24 -2.30 7.80 -2.60
N LYS A 25 -1.80 8.41 -1.51
CA LYS A 25 -2.28 9.74 -1.06
C LYS A 25 -2.09 10.80 -2.15
N GLN A 26 -0.91 10.85 -2.77
CA GLN A 26 -0.62 11.79 -3.85
C GLN A 26 -1.50 11.54 -5.10
N ALA A 27 -1.77 10.27 -5.45
CA ALA A 27 -2.68 9.95 -6.54
C ALA A 27 -4.12 10.41 -6.23
N ALA A 28 -4.57 10.30 -4.98
CA ALA A 28 -5.88 10.79 -4.55
C ALA A 28 -6.01 12.32 -4.65
N GLU A 29 -4.98 13.04 -4.19
CA GLU A 29 -4.89 14.51 -4.28
C GLU A 29 -4.91 15.00 -5.72
N GLN A 30 -4.22 14.29 -6.62
CA GLN A 30 -4.15 14.63 -8.04
C GLN A 30 -5.30 14.05 -8.87
N HIS A 31 -6.28 13.40 -8.24
CA HIS A 31 -7.40 12.72 -8.92
C HIS A 31 -6.96 11.71 -9.98
N LEU A 32 -5.81 11.07 -9.76
CA LEU A 32 -5.24 10.05 -10.64
C LEU A 32 -5.78 8.66 -10.27
N LYS A 33 -6.02 7.84 -11.30
CA LYS A 33 -6.38 6.43 -11.11
C LYS A 33 -5.13 5.58 -10.94
N VAL A 34 -5.14 4.69 -9.95
CA VAL A 34 -4.02 3.79 -9.65
C VAL A 34 -4.26 2.43 -10.32
N PRO A 35 -3.27 1.85 -11.03
CA PRO A 35 -3.38 0.51 -11.55
C PRO A 35 -3.22 -0.53 -10.42
N ILE A 36 -4.12 -1.50 -10.36
CA ILE A 36 -4.06 -2.65 -9.46
C ILE A 36 -4.24 -3.95 -10.23
N TRP A 37 -3.64 -5.02 -9.75
CA TRP A 37 -3.89 -6.36 -10.26
C TRP A 37 -5.12 -6.96 -9.57
N LYS A 38 -6.13 -7.35 -10.34
CA LYS A 38 -7.34 -8.01 -9.82
C LYS A 38 -7.84 -9.03 -10.84
N ASP A 39 -8.12 -10.26 -10.39
CA ASP A 39 -8.69 -11.33 -11.20
C ASP A 39 -7.93 -11.58 -12.52
N GLY A 40 -6.60 -11.61 -12.46
CA GLY A 40 -5.74 -11.91 -13.61
C GLY A 40 -5.55 -10.77 -14.60
N ARG A 41 -5.97 -9.54 -14.27
CA ARG A 41 -5.81 -8.36 -15.13
C ARG A 41 -5.48 -7.10 -14.34
N ILE A 42 -4.90 -6.12 -15.02
CA ILE A 42 -4.69 -4.79 -14.46
C ILE A 42 -5.97 -3.96 -14.65
N ILE A 43 -6.53 -3.45 -13.56
CA ILE A 43 -7.64 -2.50 -13.55
C ILE A 43 -7.18 -1.17 -12.93
N ARG A 44 -7.85 -0.07 -13.30
CA ARG A 44 -7.53 1.27 -12.77
C ARG A 44 -8.62 1.70 -11.80
N VAL A 45 -8.23 2.00 -10.55
CA VAL A 45 -9.16 2.36 -9.47
C VAL A 45 -8.97 3.80 -9.01
N ASP A 46 -10.04 4.43 -8.52
CA ASP A 46 -9.90 5.68 -7.76
C ASP A 46 -9.41 5.34 -6.35
N PRO A 47 -8.23 5.85 -5.94
CA PRO A 47 -7.67 5.53 -4.63
C PRO A 47 -8.56 5.94 -3.45
N ARG A 48 -9.43 6.96 -3.60
CA ARG A 48 -10.32 7.44 -2.53
C ARG A 48 -11.45 6.47 -2.22
N VAL A 49 -12.00 5.85 -3.27
CA VAL A 49 -13.07 4.86 -3.15
C VAL A 49 -12.50 3.50 -2.77
N TYR A 50 -11.36 3.15 -3.35
CA TYR A 50 -10.74 1.85 -3.12
C TYR A 50 -10.18 1.71 -1.70
N ALA A 51 -9.65 2.79 -1.10
CA ALA A 51 -9.23 2.79 0.31
C ALA A 51 -10.38 2.45 1.28
N GLN A 52 -11.62 2.83 0.95
CA GLN A 52 -12.80 2.54 1.77
C GLN A 52 -13.33 1.11 1.58
N GLN A 53 -12.96 0.45 0.48
CA GLN A 53 -13.42 -0.90 0.11
C GLN A 53 -12.40 -2.00 0.44
N LEU A 54 -11.25 -1.61 0.97
CA LEU A 54 -10.12 -2.48 1.24
C LEU A 54 -10.38 -3.25 2.54
N ASP A 55 -10.40 -4.59 2.45
CA ASP A 55 -10.52 -5.51 3.59
C ASP A 55 -9.40 -5.20 4.60
N PRO A 56 -9.69 -4.99 5.90
CA PRO A 56 -8.68 -4.71 6.92
C PRO A 56 -7.60 -5.80 7.02
N LEU A 57 -7.85 -7.00 6.50
CA LEU A 57 -6.87 -8.09 6.44
C LEU A 57 -5.88 -7.98 5.27
N ASN A 58 -6.09 -7.08 4.30
CA ASN A 58 -5.13 -6.85 3.24
C ASN A 58 -4.00 -5.93 3.76
N PRO A 59 -2.73 -6.34 3.67
CA PRO A 59 -1.59 -5.58 4.19
C PRO A 59 -1.44 -4.19 3.55
N LEU A 60 -2.00 -3.97 2.34
CA LEU A 60 -2.07 -2.65 1.72
C LEU A 60 -3.08 -1.72 2.43
N SER A 61 -4.18 -2.27 2.93
CA SER A 61 -5.19 -1.56 3.72
C SER A 61 -4.63 -1.15 5.06
N ALA A 62 -3.96 -2.08 5.75
CA ALA A 62 -3.33 -1.82 7.04
C ALA A 62 -2.27 -0.70 6.94
N ALA A 63 -1.45 -0.73 5.89
CA ALA A 63 -0.46 0.33 5.60
C ALA A 63 -1.07 1.72 5.31
N LEU A 64 -2.28 1.76 4.76
CA LEU A 64 -3.01 3.01 4.51
C LEU A 64 -3.74 3.51 5.77
N LEU A 65 -4.14 2.61 6.66
CA LEU A 65 -4.85 2.91 7.91
C LEU A 65 -3.92 3.28 9.08
N GLU A 66 -2.74 2.67 9.18
CA GLU A 66 -1.76 2.93 10.25
C GLU A 66 -0.92 4.20 10.04
N GLY A 67 -1.11 4.90 8.93
CA GLY A 67 -0.35 6.11 8.56
C GLY A 67 -0.91 7.42 9.11
N GLU A 68 -1.61 7.40 10.26
CA GLU A 68 -2.04 8.58 11.03
C GLU A 68 -1.06 8.92 12.15
#